data_AF-M1K731-F1
#
_entry.id   AF-M1K731-F1
#
_cell.length_a   1.000
_cell.length_b   1.000
_cell.length_c   1.000
_cell.angle_alpha   90.00
_cell.angle_beta   90.00
_cell.angle_gamma   90.00
#
_symmetry.space_group_name_H-M   'P 1'
#
loop_
_entity.id
_entity.type
_entity.pdbx_description
1 polymer ?
#
loop_
_entity_poly.entity_id
_entity_poly.type
_entity_poly.pdbx_seq_one_letter_code
_entity_poly.pdbx_strand_id
1 'polypeptide(L)'
;MLLLLLVPILTDNIEIPRDSFDTLKVGNTYISSAMHDASSWNSVKISFPGYYHYSVKEYEPRKLELIDATQYFGEKEEMRFRVDFETKHCGLIPDAWAMVVALTASSIIMFFMPIKNM
;
A
#
# COMPACT_ATOMS: atom_id res chain seq x y z
N MET A 1 6.04 -11.32 21.29
CA MET A 1 4.64 -10.86 21.24
C MET A 1 4.49 -9.54 20.47
N LEU A 2 5.35 -8.54 20.66
CA LEU A 2 5.28 -7.27 19.92
C LEU A 2 5.29 -7.45 18.39
N LEU A 3 6.14 -8.34 17.87
CA LEU A 3 6.22 -8.66 16.43
C LEU A 3 4.93 -9.29 15.86
N LEU A 4 4.18 -10.07 16.65
CA LEU A 4 2.90 -10.67 16.22
C LEU A 4 1.76 -9.64 16.26
N LEU A 5 1.85 -8.62 17.11
CA LEU A 5 0.89 -7.51 17.17
C LEU A 5 1.03 -6.52 16.01
N LEU A 6 2.15 -6.55 15.26
CA LEU A 6 2.37 -5.73 14.06
C LEU A 6 1.80 -6.37 12.78
N VAL A 7 1.54 -7.68 12.78
CA VAL A 7 1.00 -8.39 11.60
C VAL A 7 -0.38 -7.88 11.19
N PRO A 8 -1.32 -7.62 12.12
CA PRO A 8 -2.61 -7.02 11.77
C PRO A 8 -2.45 -5.63 11.14
N ILE A 9 -1.50 -4.83 11.61
CA ILE A 9 -1.23 -3.47 11.10
C ILE A 9 -0.74 -3.51 9.63
N LEU A 10 -0.14 -4.63 9.20
CA LEU A 10 0.25 -4.83 7.81
C LEU A 10 -0.93 -5.25 6.91
N THR A 11 -2.04 -5.73 7.47
CA THR A 11 -3.23 -6.17 6.72
C THR A 11 -4.31 -5.08 6.54
N ASP A 12 -4.11 -3.90 7.13
CA ASP A 12 -5.06 -2.78 7.06
C ASP A 12 -5.09 -2.06 5.70
N ASN A 13 -4.21 -2.51 4.79
CA ASN A 13 -4.03 -1.88 3.49
C ASN A 13 -4.01 -2.96 2.40
N ILE A 14 -4.75 -2.72 1.33
CA ILE A 14 -4.68 -3.49 0.10
C ILE A 14 -3.86 -2.70 -0.90
N GLU A 15 -2.84 -3.34 -1.44
CA GLU A 15 -2.01 -2.78 -2.49
C GLU A 15 -2.21 -3.54 -3.79
N ILE A 16 -2.48 -2.80 -4.87
CA ILE A 16 -2.78 -3.36 -6.18
C ILE A 16 -1.85 -2.71 -7.21
N PRO A 17 -0.98 -3.50 -7.88
CA PRO A 17 -0.16 -3.02 -8.98
C PRO A 17 -1.02 -2.48 -10.12
N ARG A 18 -0.65 -1.34 -10.71
CA ARG A 18 -1.40 -0.70 -11.81
C ARG A 18 -1.60 -1.62 -13.01
N ASP A 19 -0.59 -2.40 -13.34
CA ASP A 19 -0.58 -3.32 -14.47
C ASP A 19 -1.48 -4.55 -14.28
N SER A 20 -1.94 -4.81 -13.06
CA SER A 20 -2.82 -5.93 -12.71
C SER A 20 -4.30 -5.71 -13.05
N PHE A 21 -4.71 -4.49 -13.40
CA PHE A 21 -6.10 -4.18 -13.73
C PHE A 21 -6.22 -3.14 -14.85
N ASP A 22 -7.41 -3.04 -15.43
CA ASP A 22 -7.86 -2.00 -16.36
C ASP A 22 -8.82 -1.04 -15.66
N THR A 23 -9.72 -1.61 -14.85
CA THR A 23 -10.66 -0.88 -14.00
C THR A 23 -10.69 -1.51 -12.61
N LEU A 24 -10.65 -0.67 -11.59
CA LEU A 24 -10.78 -1.05 -10.18
C LEU A 24 -11.93 -0.26 -9.56
N LYS A 25 -12.92 -0.96 -9.01
CA LYS A 25 -14.05 -0.37 -8.30
C LYS A 25 -13.81 -0.42 -6.79
N VAL A 26 -13.86 0.75 -6.14
CA VAL A 26 -13.69 0.91 -4.68
C VAL A 26 -14.90 1.68 -4.14
N GLY A 27 -15.84 0.96 -3.52
CA GLY A 27 -17.13 1.53 -3.13
C GLY A 27 -17.88 2.09 -4.35
N ASN A 28 -18.11 3.40 -4.37
CA ASN A 28 -18.78 4.12 -5.48
C ASN A 28 -17.79 4.74 -6.48
N THR A 29 -16.48 4.57 -6.28
CA THR A 29 -15.44 5.16 -7.12
C THR A 29 -14.88 4.13 -8.11
N TYR A 30 -14.64 4.57 -9.34
CA TYR A 30 -13.98 3.77 -10.37
C TYR A 30 -12.60 4.38 -10.67
N ILE A 31 -11.59 3.53 -10.66
CA ILE A 31 -10.20 3.87 -10.93
C ILE A 31 -9.80 3.15 -12.22
N SER A 32 -9.33 3.89 -13.21
CA SER A 32 -8.79 3.29 -14.43
C SER A 32 -7.27 3.21 -14.35
N SER A 33 -6.69 2.11 -14.82
CA SER A 33 -5.23 1.99 -14.97
C SER A 33 -4.70 2.70 -16.22
N ALA A 34 -5.57 3.14 -17.13
CA ALA A 34 -5.17 3.85 -18.33
C ALA A 34 -4.27 5.06 -17.98
N MET A 35 -3.18 5.23 -18.73
CA MET A 35 -2.34 6.43 -18.65
C MET A 35 -3.06 7.58 -19.34
N HIS A 36 -4.06 8.13 -18.67
CA HIS A 36 -4.54 9.46 -18.98
C HIS A 36 -3.66 10.48 -18.22
N ASP A 37 -3.08 11.39 -18.98
CA ASP A 37 -2.09 12.41 -18.56
C ASP A 37 -0.80 11.85 -17.93
N ALA A 38 0.12 12.76 -17.55
CA ALA A 38 1.47 12.51 -17.02
C ALA A 38 1.51 11.79 -15.64
N SER A 39 0.56 10.90 -15.38
CA SER A 39 0.42 10.14 -14.13
C SER A 39 1.49 9.04 -14.04
N SER A 40 2.45 9.23 -13.13
CA SER A 40 3.61 8.34 -12.94
C SER A 40 3.39 7.22 -11.92
N TRP A 41 2.20 7.12 -11.33
CA TRP A 41 1.90 6.08 -10.33
C TRP A 41 1.90 4.69 -10.97
N ASN A 42 2.29 3.69 -10.18
CA ASN A 42 2.34 2.29 -10.58
C ASN A 42 1.71 1.34 -9.56
N SER A 43 1.21 1.87 -8.45
CA SER A 43 0.51 1.11 -7.42
C SER A 43 -0.66 1.93 -6.85
N VAL A 44 -1.78 1.26 -6.58
CA VAL A 44 -2.90 1.83 -5.81
C VAL A 44 -2.88 1.21 -4.43
N LYS A 45 -2.87 2.05 -3.41
CA LYS A 45 -3.01 1.64 -2.01
C LYS A 45 -4.38 2.05 -1.50
N ILE A 46 -5.13 1.08 -0.99
CA ILE A 46 -6.44 1.28 -0.38
C ILE A 46 -6.29 1.00 1.12
N SER A 47 -6.52 2.01 1.94
CA SER A 47 -6.41 1.91 3.40
C SER A 47 -7.80 1.93 4.03
N PHE A 48 -8.01 1.07 5.03
CA PHE A 48 -9.24 0.96 5.81
C PHE A 48 -8.91 0.52 7.25
N PRO A 49 -9.80 0.73 8.23
CA PRO A 49 -9.58 0.28 9.60
C PRO A 49 -9.42 -1.23 9.67
N GLY A 50 -8.47 -1.70 10.48
CA GLY A 50 -8.10 -3.12 10.59
C GLY A 50 -9.17 -4.06 11.16
N TYR A 51 -10.33 -3.55 11.57
CA TYR A 51 -11.49 -4.37 11.96
C TYR A 51 -12.43 -4.69 10.80
N TYR A 52 -12.19 -4.11 9.61
CA TYR A 52 -12.86 -4.50 8.38
C TYR A 52 -12.05 -5.53 7.60
N HIS A 53 -12.77 -6.45 6.98
CA HIS A 53 -12.21 -7.46 6.08
C HIS A 53 -12.65 -7.18 4.65
N TYR A 54 -11.76 -6.59 3.87
CA TYR A 54 -11.97 -6.40 2.43
C TYR A 54 -11.17 -7.40 1.61
N SER A 55 -11.74 -7.78 0.48
CA SER A 55 -11.12 -8.69 -0.50
C SER A 55 -11.25 -8.09 -1.89
N VAL A 56 -10.24 -8.29 -2.73
CA VAL A 56 -10.30 -7.92 -4.14
C VAL A 56 -10.82 -9.13 -4.93
N LYS A 57 -11.86 -8.94 -5.74
CA LYS A 57 -12.32 -9.97 -6.67
C LYS A 57 -12.28 -9.45 -8.10
N GLU A 58 -11.90 -10.34 -8.99
CA GLU A 58 -12.01 -10.13 -10.43
C GLU A 58 -13.37 -10.63 -10.90
N TYR A 59 -14.14 -9.78 -11.58
CA TYR A 59 -15.47 -10.13 -12.11
C TYR A 59 -15.49 -10.27 -13.63
N GLU A 60 -14.54 -9.62 -14.30
CA GLU A 60 -14.21 -9.78 -15.71
C GLU A 60 -12.69 -9.66 -15.85
N PRO A 61 -12.09 -10.17 -16.95
CA PRO A 61 -10.65 -10.06 -17.16
C PRO A 61 -10.14 -8.64 -16.92
N ARG A 62 -9.20 -8.50 -15.97
CA ARG A 62 -8.56 -7.25 -15.54
C ARG A 62 -9.54 -6.20 -14.96
N LYS A 63 -10.77 -6.57 -14.62
CA LYS A 63 -11.71 -5.70 -13.91
C LYS A 63 -11.90 -6.18 -12.47
N LEU A 64 -11.41 -5.37 -11.55
CA LEU A 64 -11.35 -5.68 -10.13
C LEU A 64 -12.40 -4.89 -9.35
N GLU A 65 -12.94 -5.49 -8.30
CA GLU A 65 -13.83 -4.85 -7.34
C GLU A 65 -13.37 -5.16 -5.92
N LEU A 66 -13.36 -4.12 -5.08
CA LEU A 66 -13.16 -4.26 -3.65
C LEU A 66 -14.48 -4.67 -2.98
N ILE A 67 -14.52 -5.88 -2.45
CA ILE A 67 -15.69 -6.48 -1.82
C ILE A 67 -15.48 -6.58 -0.32
N ASP A 68 -16.47 -6.07 0.40
CA ASP A 68 -16.59 -6.23 1.85
C ASP A 68 -16.97 -7.68 2.19
N ALA A 69 -16.08 -8.37 2.89
CA ALA A 69 -16.28 -9.71 3.42
C ALA A 69 -16.29 -9.71 4.96
N THR A 70 -16.50 -8.53 5.57
CA THR A 70 -16.66 -8.39 7.02
C THR A 70 -17.99 -8.99 7.46
N GLN A 71 -17.97 -9.75 8.56
CA GLN A 71 -19.19 -10.24 9.19
C GLN A 71 -19.70 -9.21 10.20
N TYR A 72 -20.89 -8.67 9.96
CA TYR A 72 -21.53 -7.69 10.84
C TYR A 72 -22.54 -8.35 11.77
N PHE A 73 -22.58 -7.90 13.02
CA PHE A 73 -23.64 -8.21 13.97
C PHE A 73 -24.59 -7.01 14.07
N GLY A 74 -25.25 -6.64 12.97
CA GLY A 74 -26.15 -5.49 12.94
C GLY A 74 -26.13 -4.75 11.60
N GLU A 75 -26.36 -3.44 11.66
CA GLU A 75 -26.32 -2.58 10.48
C GLU A 75 -24.89 -2.42 9.96
N LYS A 76 -24.79 -2.33 8.63
CA LYS A 76 -23.54 -2.08 7.94
C LYS A 76 -23.21 -0.60 8.01
N GLU A 77 -22.05 -0.25 8.56
CA GLU A 77 -21.55 1.12 8.53
C GLU A 77 -21.08 1.51 7.12
N GLU A 78 -21.26 2.78 6.78
CA GLU A 78 -20.76 3.33 5.53
C GLU A 78 -19.26 3.62 5.66
N MET A 79 -18.46 2.91 4.85
CA MET A 79 -17.01 2.94 4.97
C MET A 79 -16.36 4.03 4.12
N ARG A 80 -15.40 4.77 4.69
CA ARG A 80 -14.60 5.78 4.00
C ARG A 80 -13.20 5.28 3.66
N PHE A 81 -13.01 4.87 2.41
CA PHE A 81 -11.69 4.44 1.93
C PHE A 81 -10.75 5.62 1.75
N ARG A 82 -9.49 5.44 2.17
CA ARG A 82 -8.40 6.29 1.70
C ARG A 82 -7.71 5.58 0.55
N VAL A 83 -7.71 6.21 -0.62
CA VAL A 83 -7.07 5.69 -1.82
C VAL A 83 -5.88 6.60 -2.15
N ASP A 84 -4.68 6.05 -2.06
CA ASP A 84 -3.45 6.73 -2.42
C ASP A 84 -2.88 6.13 -3.72
N PHE A 85 -2.46 7.00 -4.64
CA PHE A 85 -1.78 6.61 -5.87
C PHE A 85 -0.27 6.76 -5.66
N GLU A 86 0.44 5.65 -5.61
CA GLU A 86 1.86 5.62 -5.24
C GLU A 86 2.74 5.28 -6.46
N THR A 87 3.87 5.98 -6.56
CA THR A 87 4.96 5.61 -7.46
C THR A 87 6.01 4.88 -6.65
N LYS A 88 6.21 3.60 -6.92
CA LYS A 88 7.17 2.75 -6.21
C LYS A 88 8.34 2.37 -7.09
N HIS A 89 9.53 2.35 -6.50
CA HIS A 89 10.72 1.80 -7.11
C HIS A 89 11.12 0.56 -6.30
N CYS A 90 11.15 -0.61 -6.95
CA CYS A 90 11.43 -1.90 -6.28
C CYS A 90 10.57 -2.13 -5.01
N GLY A 91 9.28 -1.78 -5.08
CA GLY A 91 8.32 -2.01 -3.99
C GLY A 91 8.30 -0.95 -2.88
N LEU A 92 9.15 0.09 -2.94
CA LEU A 92 9.20 1.16 -1.95
C LEU A 92 8.86 2.53 -2.56
N ILE A 93 8.19 3.36 -1.78
CA ILE A 93 7.96 4.78 -2.11
C ILE A 93 9.27 5.59 -1.98
N PRO A 94 9.41 6.74 -2.66
CA PRO A 94 10.63 7.55 -2.63
C PRO A 94 11.10 7.92 -1.22
N ASP A 95 10.16 8.24 -0.32
CA ASP A 95 10.47 8.61 1.06
C ASP A 95 11.14 7.45 1.84
N ALA A 96 10.68 6.22 1.60
CA ALA A 96 11.29 5.04 2.19
C ALA A 96 12.71 4.81 1.64
N TRP A 97 12.93 5.07 0.35
CA TRP A 97 14.28 5.04 -0.24
C TRP A 97 15.21 6.09 0.34
N ALA A 98 14.74 7.31 0.57
CA ALA A 98 15.52 8.36 1.19
C ALA A 98 16.03 7.93 2.57
N MET A 99 15.18 7.28 3.37
CA MET A 99 15.56 6.70 4.66
C MET A 99 16.59 5.57 4.51
N VAL A 100 16.37 4.63 3.58
CA VAL A 100 17.32 3.53 3.32
C VAL A 100 18.71 4.07 2.94
N VAL A 101 18.76 5.06 2.05
CA VAL A 101 20.01 5.71 1.63
C VAL A 101 20.69 6.41 2.81
N ALA A 102 19.94 7.17 3.62
CA ALA A 102 20.48 7.86 4.78
C ALA A 102 21.08 6.90 5.81
N LEU A 103 20.40 5.80 6.11
CA LEU A 103 20.88 4.77 7.03
C LEU A 103 22.13 4.05 6.48
N THR A 104 22.12 3.74 5.18
CA THR A 104 23.26 3.09 4.51
C THR A 104 24.49 3.99 4.52
N ALA A 105 24.34 5.26 4.15
CA ALA A 105 25.42 6.24 4.16
C ALA A 105 25.97 6.45 5.58
N SER A 106 25.10 6.58 6.57
CA SER A 106 25.50 6.71 7.98
C SER A 106 26.29 5.49 8.47
N SER A 107 25.88 4.29 8.08
CA SER A 107 26.55 3.04 8.45
C SER A 107 27.94 2.95 7.82
N ILE A 108 28.08 3.35 6.55
CA ILE A 108 29.37 3.43 5.85
C ILE A 108 30.29 4.42 6.56
N ILE A 109 29.79 5.61 6.88
CA ILE A 109 30.58 6.64 7.59
C ILE A 109 31.07 6.11 8.94
N MET A 110 30.22 5.45 9.72
CA MET A 110 30.65 4.86 11.00
C MET A 110 31.69 3.75 10.82
N PHE A 111 31.61 2.95 9.75
CA PHE A 111 32.57 1.87 9.49
C PHE A 111 33.95 2.40 9.07
N PHE A 112 34.00 3.48 8.28
CA PHE A 112 35.24 4.09 7.82
C PHE A 112 35.74 5.22 8.71
N MET A 113 34.96 5.66 9.70
CA MET A 113 35.46 6.55 10.73
C MET A 113 36.63 5.83 11.41
N PRO A 114 37.85 6.37 11.36
CA PRO A 114 38.94 5.80 12.11
C PRO A 114 38.49 5.80 13.55
N ILE A 115 38.44 4.62 14.18
CA ILE A 115 38.48 4.51 15.62
C ILE A 115 39.82 5.16 15.98
N LYS A 116 39.79 6.48 16.24
CA LYS A 116 40.89 7.17 16.88
C LYS A 116 40.96 6.50 18.24
N ASN A 117 41.87 5.53 18.34
CA ASN A 117 42.14 4.76 19.54
C ASN A 117 42.11 5.72 20.74
N MET A 118 41.17 5.46 21.66
CA MET A 118 41.31 5.84 23.06
C MET A 118 42.48 5.07 23.67
#